data_AF-A0A377E5B4-F1
#
_entry.id   AF-A0A377E5B4-F1
#
_cell.length_a   1.000
_cell.length_b   1.000
_cell.length_c   1.000
_cell.angle_alpha   90.00
_cell.angle_beta   90.00
_cell.angle_gamma   90.00
#
_symmetry.space_group_name_H-M   'P 1'
#
loop_
_entity.id
_entity.type
_entity.pdbx_description
1 polymer ?
#
loop_
_entity_poly.entity_id
_entity_poly.type
_entity_poly.pdbx_seq_one_letter_code
_entity_poly.pdbx_strand_id
1 'polypeptide(L)'
;MKEHDVIGQSVFKLFMSRREAAASRRNNRVFFRSGNAYEVELWIPTRKGQRLFLFRNKFVHSGSGKNEIFLICSGTDITEERRAQERLRILANTDSITGLPNRNAMQELIDHAINQANNNKVGVVYLDLDNFKKVNDAYGHLFGDQLLRDVSLAILSCLEHDQVLARPGGDEFLVLASNTSQSALEAMASRILTRLRLPFRIGLIEVYTSCSVGISLSPEHGSDSATIIRHADTAMYTAKEGGRGQFCVFTPEMNQRVFEYLWLDTNLRKALETISWLFTINRKSPGVAKCAVWKH
;
A
#
# COMPACT_ATOMS: atom_id res chain seq x y z
N MET A 1 24.74 11.29 -35.59
CA MET A 1 24.80 12.48 -36.45
C MET A 1 25.86 13.39 -35.88
N LYS A 2 26.71 13.92 -36.74
CA LYS A 2 27.62 15.03 -36.44
C LYS A 2 26.87 16.34 -36.72
N GLU A 3 27.35 17.45 -36.19
CA GLU A 3 26.70 18.77 -36.29
C GLU A 3 26.39 19.19 -37.74
N HIS A 4 27.32 18.92 -38.67
CA HIS A 4 27.11 19.21 -40.09
C HIS A 4 26.00 18.39 -40.77
N ASP A 5 25.62 17.23 -40.19
CA ASP A 5 24.53 16.40 -40.74
C ASP A 5 23.14 17.01 -40.44
N VAL A 6 23.08 17.96 -39.51
CA VAL A 6 21.84 18.50 -38.94
C VAL A 6 21.55 19.92 -39.38
N ILE A 7 22.59 20.68 -39.74
CA ILE A 7 22.46 22.08 -40.19
C ILE A 7 21.63 22.13 -41.48
N GLY A 8 20.60 23.00 -41.50
CA GLY A 8 19.69 23.16 -42.63
C GLY A 8 18.60 22.08 -42.77
N GLN A 9 18.64 21.04 -41.94
CA GLN A 9 17.61 20.00 -41.92
C GLN A 9 16.46 20.36 -40.98
N SER A 10 15.26 19.90 -41.31
CA SER A 10 14.09 20.09 -40.46
C SER A 10 14.13 19.19 -39.23
N VAL A 11 14.08 19.78 -38.03
CA VAL A 11 13.99 19.04 -36.74
C VAL A 11 12.78 18.08 -36.74
N PHE A 12 11.67 18.47 -37.37
CA PHE A 12 10.47 17.64 -37.51
C PHE A 12 10.69 16.36 -38.32
N LYS A 13 11.66 16.38 -39.24
CA LYS A 13 11.99 15.23 -40.09
C LYS A 13 13.00 14.30 -39.43
N LEU A 14 13.87 14.86 -38.58
CA LEU A 14 14.99 14.15 -37.97
C LEU A 14 14.62 13.48 -36.64
N PHE A 15 13.79 14.13 -35.81
CA PHE A 15 13.62 13.74 -34.41
C PHE A 15 12.16 13.52 -33.98
N MET A 16 11.19 13.63 -34.90
CA MET A 16 9.77 13.56 -34.56
C MET A 16 9.01 12.65 -35.53
N SER A 17 8.05 11.90 -35.00
CA SER A 17 7.00 11.26 -35.81
C SER A 17 6.10 12.32 -36.46
N ARG A 18 5.30 11.91 -37.47
CA ARG A 18 4.35 12.83 -38.13
C ARG A 18 3.35 13.47 -37.16
N ARG A 19 2.94 12.75 -36.12
CA ARG A 19 2.00 13.22 -35.09
C ARG A 19 2.66 14.22 -34.14
N GLU A 20 3.87 13.93 -33.67
CA GLU A 20 4.67 14.85 -32.83
C GLU A 20 5.04 16.13 -33.60
N ALA A 21 5.39 16.01 -34.88
CA ALA A 21 5.66 17.16 -35.73
C ALA A 21 4.44 18.07 -35.93
N ALA A 22 3.23 17.50 -36.03
CA ALA A 22 2.00 18.30 -36.11
C ALA A 22 1.71 19.05 -34.80
N ALA A 23 1.88 18.39 -33.65
CA ALA A 23 1.72 19.00 -32.33
C ALA A 23 2.77 20.10 -32.10
N SER A 24 4.05 19.82 -32.39
CA SER A 24 5.13 20.79 -32.24
C SER A 24 4.96 21.99 -33.19
N ARG A 25 4.48 21.80 -34.43
CA ARG A 25 4.12 22.93 -35.31
C ARG A 25 3.00 23.80 -34.75
N ARG A 26 1.98 23.20 -34.13
CA ARG A 26 0.91 23.94 -33.45
C ARG A 26 1.47 24.72 -32.26
N ASN A 27 2.28 24.08 -31.41
CA ASN A 27 2.92 24.72 -30.26
C ASN A 27 3.82 25.88 -30.69
N ASN A 28 4.65 25.68 -31.71
CA ASN A 28 5.50 26.74 -32.27
C ASN A 28 4.65 27.88 -32.83
N ARG A 29 3.55 27.62 -33.53
CA ARG A 29 2.67 28.68 -34.06
C ARG A 29 1.98 29.49 -32.96
N VAL A 30 1.55 28.85 -31.88
CA VAL A 30 0.99 29.52 -30.68
C VAL A 30 2.08 30.32 -29.98
N PHE A 31 3.26 29.74 -29.83
CA PHE A 31 4.45 30.35 -29.23
C PHE A 31 4.91 31.61 -29.97
N PHE A 32 5.03 31.57 -31.31
CA PHE A 32 5.35 32.74 -32.14
C PHE A 32 4.31 33.86 -32.07
N ARG A 33 3.07 33.56 -31.64
CA ARG A 33 2.02 34.57 -31.44
C ARG A 33 2.01 35.14 -30.02
N SER A 34 2.36 34.35 -29.01
CA SER A 34 2.25 34.75 -27.59
C SER A 34 3.56 35.25 -26.98
N GLY A 35 4.72 34.88 -27.52
CA GLY A 35 6.03 35.26 -26.98
C GLY A 35 6.46 34.54 -25.69
N ASN A 36 5.65 33.60 -25.18
CA ASN A 36 5.85 33.00 -23.86
C ASN A 36 6.68 31.72 -23.91
N ALA A 37 7.75 31.63 -23.11
CA ALA A 37 8.53 30.40 -22.91
C ALA A 37 7.65 29.18 -22.59
N TYR A 38 7.99 28.01 -23.12
CA TYR A 38 7.31 26.76 -22.77
C TYR A 38 8.28 25.60 -22.64
N GLU A 39 7.86 24.61 -21.87
CA GLU A 39 8.58 23.35 -21.68
C GLU A 39 7.80 22.20 -22.30
N VAL A 40 8.51 21.23 -22.88
CA VAL A 40 7.91 20.00 -23.43
C VAL A 40 8.81 18.81 -23.19
N GLU A 41 8.23 17.70 -22.73
CA GLU A 41 8.93 16.43 -22.63
C GLU A 41 8.76 15.62 -23.91
N LEU A 42 9.86 15.10 -24.46
CA LEU A 42 9.86 14.31 -25.69
C LEU A 42 10.78 13.09 -25.56
N TRP A 43 10.29 11.95 -26.03
CA TRP A 43 11.11 10.76 -26.20
C TRP A 43 11.94 10.88 -27.46
N ILE A 44 13.26 10.94 -27.31
CA ILE A 44 14.21 11.00 -28.41
C ILE A 44 14.86 9.63 -28.61
N PRO A 45 14.83 9.06 -29.82
CA PRO A 45 15.65 7.90 -30.14
C PRO A 45 17.12 8.31 -30.21
N THR A 46 17.94 7.76 -29.31
CA THR A 46 19.39 7.99 -29.27
C THR A 46 20.16 6.70 -29.56
N ARG A 47 21.47 6.80 -29.78
CA ARG A 47 22.35 5.61 -29.86
C ARG A 47 22.33 4.75 -28.58
N LYS A 48 21.94 5.32 -27.45
CA LYS A 48 21.81 4.62 -26.15
C LYS A 48 20.37 4.17 -25.87
N GLY A 49 19.53 4.06 -26.91
CA GLY A 49 18.11 3.74 -26.81
C GLY A 49 17.22 4.99 -26.70
N GLN A 50 15.92 4.78 -26.45
CA GLN A 50 14.99 5.88 -26.18
C GLN A 50 15.32 6.58 -24.87
N ARG A 51 15.41 7.91 -24.93
CA ARG A 51 15.71 8.80 -23.80
C ARG A 51 14.65 9.91 -23.73
N LEU A 52 14.24 10.30 -22.54
CA LEU A 52 13.29 11.37 -22.30
C LEU A 52 14.03 12.68 -22.07
N PHE A 53 13.74 13.68 -22.90
CA PHE A 53 14.33 15.01 -22.80
C PHE A 53 13.27 16.04 -22.44
N LEU A 54 13.62 16.92 -21.50
CA LEU A 54 12.88 18.15 -21.22
C LEU A 54 13.46 19.28 -22.09
N PHE A 55 12.67 19.75 -23.05
CA PHE A 55 13.03 20.88 -23.90
C PHE A 55 12.44 22.18 -23.35
N ARG A 56 13.32 23.15 -23.10
CA ARG A 56 12.96 24.53 -22.74
C ARG A 56 13.12 25.42 -23.96
N ASN A 57 12.04 26.06 -24.38
CA ASN A 57 11.96 26.85 -25.60
C ASN A 57 11.83 28.33 -25.25
N LYS A 58 12.76 29.16 -25.73
CA LYS A 58 12.78 30.62 -25.49
C LYS A 58 13.10 31.40 -26.76
N PHE A 59 12.66 32.66 -26.80
CA PHE A 59 13.03 33.61 -27.83
C PHE A 59 14.28 34.37 -27.46
N VAL A 60 15.13 34.60 -28.46
CA VAL A 60 16.23 35.57 -28.39
C VAL A 60 16.15 36.47 -29.62
N HIS A 61 16.25 37.77 -29.39
CA HIS A 61 16.28 38.78 -30.44
C HIS A 61 17.73 39.02 -30.88
N SER A 62 17.92 39.34 -32.16
CA SER A 62 19.21 39.82 -32.65
C SER A 62 19.60 41.13 -31.95
N GLY A 63 20.80 41.19 -31.36
CA GLY A 63 21.29 42.37 -30.63
C GLY A 63 21.74 43.54 -31.52
N SER A 64 21.93 43.31 -32.82
CA SER A 64 22.32 44.34 -33.80
C SER A 64 21.99 43.88 -35.22
N GLY A 65 21.41 44.75 -36.05
CA GLY A 65 21.03 44.45 -37.44
C GLY A 65 19.53 44.29 -37.64
N LYS A 66 19.09 43.43 -38.57
CA LYS A 66 17.67 43.14 -38.79
C LYS A 66 17.06 42.49 -37.55
N ASN A 67 15.83 42.91 -37.19
CA ASN A 67 15.08 42.39 -36.04
C ASN A 67 14.59 40.97 -36.32
N GLU A 68 15.50 40.00 -36.18
CA GLU A 68 15.22 38.57 -36.32
C GLU A 68 14.98 37.93 -34.96
N ILE A 69 14.03 37.00 -34.93
CA ILE A 69 13.63 36.26 -33.74
C ILE A 69 14.10 34.83 -33.88
N PHE A 70 14.98 34.39 -32.98
CA PHE A 70 15.48 33.02 -32.94
C PHE A 70 14.76 32.23 -31.86
N LEU A 71 14.35 31.01 -32.19
CA LEU A 71 13.94 30.01 -31.21
C LEU A 71 15.19 29.28 -30.73
N ILE A 72 15.50 29.38 -29.44
CA ILE A 72 16.53 28.57 -28.80
C ILE A 72 15.83 27.46 -28.01
N CYS A 73 16.24 26.23 -28.29
CA CYS A 73 15.80 25.03 -27.58
C CYS A 73 16.98 24.49 -26.78
N SER A 74 16.84 24.36 -25.46
CA SER A 74 17.77 23.61 -24.62
C SER A 74 17.10 22.32 -24.16
N GLY A 75 17.73 21.18 -24.41
CA GLY A 75 17.23 19.86 -24.02
C GLY A 75 18.07 19.24 -22.93
N THR A 76 17.47 18.93 -21.78
CA THR A 76 18.12 18.18 -20.70
C THR A 76 17.60 16.74 -20.71
N ASP A 77 18.51 15.76 -20.72
CA ASP A 77 18.14 14.35 -20.54
C ASP A 77 17.69 14.13 -19.09
N ILE A 78 16.39 13.89 -18.90
CA ILE A 78 15.75 13.64 -17.60
C ILE A 78 15.37 12.17 -17.43
N THR A 79 15.89 11.27 -18.28
CA THR A 79 15.46 9.86 -18.32
C THR A 79 15.71 9.16 -16.98
N GLU A 80 16.92 9.26 -16.44
CA GLU A 80 17.26 8.56 -15.19
C GLU A 80 16.56 9.20 -13.98
N GLU A 81 16.37 10.52 -13.99
CA GLU A 81 15.61 11.23 -12.95
C GLU A 81 14.14 10.77 -12.93
N ARG A 82 13.47 10.77 -14.08
CA ARG A 82 12.08 10.32 -14.19
C ARG A 82 11.92 8.84 -13.85
N ARG A 83 12.86 7.99 -14.30
CA ARG A 83 12.87 6.57 -13.91
C ARG A 83 13.09 6.38 -12.41
N ALA A 84 13.97 7.16 -11.80
CA ALA A 84 14.20 7.11 -10.35
C ALA A 84 12.97 7.59 -9.58
N GLN A 85 12.33 8.68 -10.01
CA GLN A 85 11.08 9.17 -9.44
C GLN A 85 9.96 8.12 -9.52
N GLU A 86 9.78 7.49 -10.68
CA GLU A 86 8.76 6.45 -10.84
C GLU A 86 9.07 5.21 -9.99
N ARG A 87 10.34 4.79 -9.93
CA ARG A 87 10.76 3.71 -9.02
C ARG A 87 10.50 4.05 -7.55
N LEU A 88 10.82 5.27 -7.13
CA LEU A 88 10.54 5.73 -5.76
C LEU A 88 9.04 5.73 -5.49
N ARG A 89 8.22 6.17 -6.46
CA ARG A 89 6.76 6.14 -6.35
C ARG A 89 6.21 4.73 -6.21
N ILE A 90 6.70 3.79 -7.02
CA ILE A 90 6.33 2.37 -6.94
C ILE A 90 6.74 1.82 -5.56
N LEU A 91 8.01 1.96 -5.17
CA LEU A 91 8.51 1.47 -3.89
C LEU A 91 7.77 2.06 -2.67
N ALA A 92 7.34 3.32 -2.78
CA ALA A 92 6.58 3.99 -1.73
C ALA A 92 5.14 3.47 -1.59
N ASN A 93 4.59 2.81 -2.62
CA ASN A 93 3.18 2.45 -2.72
C ASN A 93 2.88 0.96 -2.97
N THR A 94 3.89 0.12 -3.20
CA THR A 94 3.70 -1.31 -3.50
C THR A 94 4.45 -2.22 -2.54
N ASP A 95 3.82 -3.32 -2.14
CA ASP A 95 4.45 -4.42 -1.42
C ASP A 95 5.40 -5.20 -2.35
N SER A 96 6.66 -5.34 -1.94
CA SER A 96 7.72 -5.93 -2.76
C SER A 96 7.56 -7.43 -3.04
N ILE A 97 6.77 -8.14 -2.23
CA ILE A 97 6.62 -9.60 -2.35
C ILE A 97 5.43 -9.95 -3.24
N THR A 98 4.29 -9.28 -3.05
CA THR A 98 3.02 -9.57 -3.74
C THR A 98 2.73 -8.63 -4.90
N GLY A 99 3.37 -7.45 -4.96
CA GLY A 99 3.08 -6.41 -5.94
C GLY A 99 1.79 -5.63 -5.68
N LEU A 100 1.07 -5.96 -4.60
CA LEU A 100 -0.15 -5.26 -4.19
C LEU A 100 0.16 -3.85 -3.67
N PRO A 101 -0.83 -2.94 -3.62
CA PRO A 101 -0.76 -1.73 -2.82
C PRO A 101 -0.26 -2.02 -1.40
N ASN A 102 0.65 -1.19 -0.90
CA ASN A 102 1.11 -1.27 0.48
C ASN A 102 0.19 -0.46 1.41
N ARG A 103 0.57 -0.37 2.69
CA ARG A 103 -0.19 0.37 3.71
C ARG A 103 -0.49 1.82 3.30
N ASN A 104 0.49 2.55 2.78
CA ASN A 104 0.34 3.96 2.43
C ASN A 104 -0.66 4.14 1.30
N ALA A 105 -0.48 3.39 0.21
CA ALA A 105 -1.38 3.44 -0.94
C ALA A 105 -2.81 3.05 -0.56
N MET A 106 -2.98 2.04 0.29
CA MET A 106 -4.31 1.61 0.71
C MET A 106 -5.02 2.65 1.58
N GLN A 107 -4.29 3.32 2.47
CA GLN A 107 -4.84 4.39 3.30
C GLN A 107 -5.32 5.56 2.43
N GLU A 108 -4.52 5.99 1.46
CA GLU A 108 -4.91 7.03 0.50
C GLU A 108 -6.18 6.64 -0.31
N LEU A 109 -6.28 5.38 -0.74
CA LEU A 109 -7.46 4.88 -1.46
C LEU A 109 -8.71 4.87 -0.58
N ILE A 110 -8.59 4.48 0.68
CA ILE A 110 -9.71 4.49 1.63
C ILE A 110 -10.16 5.93 1.92
N ASP A 111 -9.23 6.84 2.19
CA ASP A 111 -9.54 8.26 2.41
C ASP A 111 -10.25 8.87 1.19
N HIS A 112 -9.77 8.54 0.00
CA HIS A 112 -10.41 8.97 -1.25
C HIS A 112 -11.83 8.43 -1.37
N ALA A 113 -12.03 7.12 -1.12
CA ALA A 113 -13.34 6.48 -1.22
C ALA A 113 -14.34 7.05 -0.21
N ILE A 114 -13.94 7.29 1.03
CA ILE A 114 -14.79 7.91 2.06
C ILE A 114 -15.21 9.32 1.64
N ASN A 115 -14.27 10.13 1.16
CA ASN A 115 -14.55 11.50 0.74
C ASN A 115 -15.48 11.59 -0.48
N GLN A 116 -15.48 10.56 -1.34
CA GLN A 116 -16.36 10.49 -2.51
C GLN A 116 -17.70 9.79 -2.26
N ALA A 117 -17.89 9.20 -1.08
CA ALA A 117 -18.93 8.22 -0.86
C ALA A 117 -20.36 8.76 -1.03
N ASN A 118 -20.61 10.08 -0.92
CA ASN A 118 -21.91 10.73 -1.23
C ASN A 118 -23.15 9.89 -0.82
N ASN A 119 -23.23 9.51 0.46
CA ASN A 119 -24.23 8.62 1.12
C ASN A 119 -24.07 7.09 0.92
N ASN A 120 -23.17 6.64 0.06
CA ASN A 120 -22.83 5.23 -0.06
C ASN A 120 -21.95 4.79 1.11
N LYS A 121 -22.00 3.49 1.46
CA LYS A 121 -21.09 2.93 2.46
C LYS A 121 -19.76 2.53 1.82
N VAL A 122 -18.68 2.73 2.57
CA VAL A 122 -17.34 2.23 2.25
C VAL A 122 -16.98 1.16 3.25
N GLY A 123 -16.62 -0.02 2.77
CA GLY A 123 -16.28 -1.18 3.59
C GLY A 123 -14.80 -1.49 3.57
N VAL A 124 -14.27 -1.90 4.71
CA VAL A 124 -12.91 -2.42 4.87
C VAL A 124 -12.97 -3.82 5.47
N VAL A 125 -12.24 -4.76 4.87
CA VAL A 125 -12.07 -6.13 5.37
C VAL A 125 -10.60 -6.36 5.67
N TYR A 126 -10.27 -6.56 6.95
CA TYR A 126 -8.92 -6.88 7.42
C TYR A 126 -8.77 -8.39 7.53
N LEU A 127 -7.68 -8.94 7.02
CA LEU A 127 -7.40 -10.38 7.04
C LEU A 127 -6.01 -10.62 7.60
N ASP A 128 -5.86 -11.70 8.36
CA ASP A 128 -4.57 -12.19 8.83
C ASP A 128 -4.50 -13.71 8.63
N LEU A 129 -3.38 -14.19 8.07
CA LEU A 129 -3.19 -15.62 7.84
C LEU A 129 -2.88 -16.38 9.12
N ASP A 130 -3.74 -17.33 9.44
CA ASP A 130 -3.60 -18.12 10.66
C ASP A 130 -2.36 -19.01 10.59
N ASN A 131 -1.52 -18.94 11.62
CA ASN A 131 -0.30 -19.75 11.77
C ASN A 131 0.77 -19.54 10.69
N PHE A 132 0.77 -18.43 9.94
CA PHE A 132 1.79 -18.19 8.90
C PHE A 132 3.22 -18.24 9.44
N LYS A 133 3.45 -17.75 10.67
CA LYS A 133 4.76 -17.88 11.34
C LYS A 133 5.24 -19.34 11.44
N LYS A 134 4.35 -20.30 11.72
CA LYS A 134 4.72 -21.73 11.78
C LYS A 134 5.14 -22.26 10.41
N VAL A 135 4.55 -21.76 9.33
CA VAL A 135 4.96 -22.10 7.96
C VAL A 135 6.37 -21.59 7.69
N ASN A 136 6.66 -20.33 8.06
CA ASN A 136 8.01 -19.76 7.93
C ASN A 136 9.04 -20.52 8.77
N ASP A 137 8.70 -20.87 10.01
CA ASP A 137 9.60 -21.59 10.90
C ASP A 137 9.89 -23.01 10.38
N ALA A 138 8.94 -23.63 9.68
CA ALA A 138 9.08 -24.99 9.13
C ALA A 138 9.77 -25.04 7.75
N TYR A 139 9.48 -24.09 6.86
CA TYR A 139 9.88 -24.15 5.44
C TYR A 139 10.74 -22.95 4.98
N GLY A 140 10.98 -21.99 5.86
CA GLY A 140 11.80 -20.80 5.59
C GLY A 140 11.05 -19.66 4.91
N HIS A 141 11.63 -18.45 4.97
CA HIS A 141 11.00 -17.22 4.50
C HIS A 141 10.71 -17.21 2.98
N LEU A 142 11.58 -17.79 2.15
CA LEU A 142 11.34 -17.85 0.70
C LEU A 142 10.07 -18.66 0.35
N PHE A 143 9.79 -19.70 1.14
CA PHE A 143 8.57 -20.48 1.01
C PHE A 143 7.35 -19.65 1.45
N GLY A 144 7.46 -18.95 2.58
CA GLY A 144 6.44 -18.02 3.05
C GLY A 144 6.12 -16.91 2.04
N ASP A 145 7.13 -16.33 1.41
CA ASP A 145 6.96 -15.32 0.37
C ASP A 145 6.17 -15.87 -0.83
N GLN A 146 6.43 -17.12 -1.22
CA GLN A 146 5.64 -17.77 -2.27
C GLN A 146 4.20 -18.01 -1.82
N LEU A 147 3.99 -18.48 -0.58
CA LEU A 147 2.65 -18.65 -0.03
C LEU A 147 1.87 -17.33 0.00
N LEU A 148 2.51 -16.22 0.37
CA LEU A 148 1.88 -14.89 0.36
C LEU A 148 1.46 -14.46 -1.04
N ARG A 149 2.27 -14.75 -2.07
CA ARG A 149 1.87 -14.51 -3.47
C ARG A 149 0.66 -15.36 -3.84
N ASP A 150 0.69 -16.66 -3.57
CA ASP A 150 -0.40 -17.55 -3.94
C ASP A 150 -1.70 -17.21 -3.20
N VAL A 151 -1.61 -16.82 -1.92
CA VAL A 151 -2.73 -16.32 -1.13
C VAL A 151 -3.26 -15.01 -1.72
N SER A 152 -2.39 -14.07 -2.10
CA SER A 152 -2.83 -12.81 -2.70
C SER A 152 -3.65 -13.03 -3.97
N LEU A 153 -3.22 -13.96 -4.83
CA LEU A 153 -3.95 -14.35 -6.04
C LEU A 153 -5.27 -15.06 -5.70
N ALA A 154 -5.29 -15.91 -4.68
CA ALA A 154 -6.51 -16.56 -4.21
C ALA A 154 -7.53 -15.56 -3.68
N ILE A 155 -7.10 -14.55 -2.90
CA ILE A 155 -7.98 -13.48 -2.41
C ILE A 155 -8.49 -12.65 -3.59
N LEU A 156 -7.63 -12.22 -4.51
CA LEU A 156 -8.03 -11.46 -5.71
C LEU A 156 -9.10 -12.20 -6.54
N SER A 157 -9.02 -13.54 -6.64
CA SER A 157 -10.03 -14.34 -7.35
C SER A 157 -11.41 -14.33 -6.69
N CYS A 158 -11.51 -13.92 -5.43
CA CYS A 158 -12.77 -13.78 -4.69
C CYS A 158 -13.35 -12.36 -4.73
N LEU A 159 -12.61 -11.40 -5.27
CA LEU A 159 -12.99 -9.99 -5.32
C LEU A 159 -13.66 -9.61 -6.64
N GLU A 160 -14.49 -8.58 -6.58
CA GLU A 160 -15.09 -7.93 -7.74
C GLU A 160 -14.14 -6.88 -8.32
N HIS A 161 -14.40 -6.41 -9.54
CA HIS A 161 -13.48 -5.57 -10.31
C HIS A 161 -13.21 -4.19 -9.70
N ASP A 162 -14.11 -3.71 -8.83
CA ASP A 162 -14.08 -2.41 -8.17
C ASP A 162 -13.53 -2.49 -6.74
N GLN A 163 -13.17 -3.69 -6.29
CA GLN A 163 -12.58 -3.94 -4.98
C GLN A 163 -11.07 -3.94 -5.09
N VAL A 164 -10.41 -3.37 -4.08
CA VAL A 164 -8.95 -3.25 -4.06
C VAL A 164 -8.39 -4.10 -2.93
N LEU A 165 -7.45 -4.98 -3.26
CA LEU A 165 -6.65 -5.72 -2.29
C LEU A 165 -5.32 -5.02 -2.05
N ALA A 166 -4.91 -4.92 -0.79
CA ALA A 166 -3.61 -4.43 -0.37
C ALA A 166 -2.96 -5.39 0.62
N ARG A 167 -1.63 -5.28 0.75
CA ARG A 167 -0.86 -5.96 1.80
C ARG A 167 -0.12 -4.92 2.63
N PRO A 168 -0.64 -4.56 3.83
CA PRO A 168 0.02 -3.61 4.72
C PRO A 168 1.41 -4.08 5.17
N GLY A 169 1.59 -5.39 5.37
CA GLY A 169 2.84 -6.03 5.76
C GLY A 169 2.61 -7.40 6.38
N GLY A 170 3.68 -8.15 6.67
CA GLY A 170 3.58 -9.43 7.38
C GLY A 170 2.66 -10.44 6.68
N ASP A 171 1.78 -11.07 7.44
CA ASP A 171 0.73 -12.00 7.02
C ASP A 171 -0.65 -11.35 6.84
N GLU A 172 -0.69 -10.02 6.80
CA GLU A 172 -1.92 -9.25 6.81
C GLU A 172 -2.32 -8.75 5.42
N PHE A 173 -3.62 -8.74 5.15
CA PHE A 173 -4.21 -8.20 3.92
C PHE A 173 -5.38 -7.28 4.26
N LEU A 174 -5.64 -6.33 3.37
CA LEU A 174 -6.71 -5.36 3.53
C LEU A 174 -7.49 -5.25 2.22
N VAL A 175 -8.82 -5.36 2.28
CA VAL A 175 -9.71 -5.15 1.13
C VAL A 175 -10.54 -3.89 1.34
N LEU A 176 -10.63 -3.08 0.29
CA LEU A 176 -11.51 -1.90 0.19
C LEU A 176 -12.64 -2.23 -0.78
N ALA A 177 -13.87 -1.98 -0.35
CA ALA A 177 -15.04 -2.02 -1.21
C ALA A 177 -15.82 -0.70 -1.09
N SER A 178 -16.02 -0.04 -2.23
CA SER A 178 -16.85 1.16 -2.34
C SER A 178 -18.29 0.77 -2.67
N ASN A 179 -19.26 1.61 -2.30
CA ASN A 179 -20.68 1.37 -2.59
C ASN A 179 -21.17 -0.03 -2.17
N THR A 180 -20.87 -0.39 -0.93
CA THR A 180 -21.09 -1.75 -0.41
C THR A 180 -22.15 -1.79 0.69
N SER A 181 -22.44 -2.99 1.18
CA SER A 181 -23.28 -3.24 2.36
C SER A 181 -22.57 -4.22 3.29
N GLN A 182 -23.00 -4.28 4.55
CA GLN A 182 -22.46 -5.27 5.49
C GLN A 182 -22.64 -6.70 4.96
N SER A 183 -23.82 -7.03 4.43
CA SER A 183 -24.09 -8.36 3.86
C SER A 183 -23.19 -8.70 2.67
N ALA A 184 -22.85 -7.72 1.82
CA ALA A 184 -21.93 -7.93 0.71
C ALA A 184 -20.49 -8.22 1.20
N LEU A 185 -20.05 -7.53 2.25
CA LEU A 185 -18.75 -7.78 2.88
C LEU A 185 -18.68 -9.14 3.58
N GLU A 186 -19.75 -9.54 4.28
CA GLU A 186 -19.85 -10.86 4.91
C GLU A 186 -19.83 -11.99 3.86
N ALA A 187 -20.53 -11.79 2.73
CA ALA A 187 -20.50 -12.72 1.61
C ALA A 187 -19.09 -12.82 1.01
N MET A 188 -18.40 -11.69 0.83
CA MET A 188 -17.00 -11.65 0.39
C MET A 188 -16.08 -12.40 1.36
N ALA A 189 -16.15 -12.11 2.65
CA ALA A 189 -15.36 -12.79 3.68
C ALA A 189 -15.60 -14.31 3.67
N SER A 190 -16.86 -14.73 3.51
CA SER A 190 -17.24 -16.15 3.39
C SER A 190 -16.61 -16.82 2.15
N ARG A 191 -16.60 -16.13 0.99
CA ARG A 191 -15.92 -16.63 -0.21
C ARG A 191 -14.42 -16.79 0.01
N ILE A 192 -13.78 -15.79 0.60
CA ILE A 192 -12.34 -15.80 0.90
C ILE A 192 -12.01 -16.96 1.84
N LEU A 193 -12.72 -17.08 2.97
CA LEU A 193 -12.53 -18.17 3.92
C LEU A 193 -12.69 -19.55 3.26
N THR A 194 -13.71 -19.71 2.43
CA THR A 194 -13.95 -20.96 1.69
C THR A 194 -12.80 -21.27 0.72
N ARG A 195 -12.30 -20.26 0.01
CA ARG A 195 -11.19 -20.41 -0.94
C ARG A 195 -9.88 -20.77 -0.24
N LEU A 196 -9.59 -20.15 0.90
CA LEU A 196 -8.33 -20.35 1.64
C LEU A 196 -8.26 -21.71 2.35
N ARG A 197 -9.40 -22.38 2.60
CA ARG A 197 -9.44 -23.76 3.12
C ARG A 197 -8.86 -24.80 2.16
N LEU A 198 -8.80 -24.50 0.86
CA LEU A 198 -8.19 -25.39 -0.12
C LEU A 198 -6.66 -25.33 -0.02
N PRO A 199 -5.95 -26.45 -0.21
CA PRO A 199 -4.50 -26.49 -0.06
C PRO A 199 -3.79 -25.63 -1.11
N PHE A 200 -2.68 -25.02 -0.69
CA PHE A 200 -1.74 -24.31 -1.55
C PHE A 200 -0.60 -25.25 -1.91
N ARG A 201 -0.35 -25.45 -3.20
CA ARG A 201 0.73 -26.30 -3.73
C ARG A 201 1.94 -25.45 -4.08
N ILE A 202 3.01 -25.59 -3.31
CA ILE A 202 4.29 -24.90 -3.55
C ILE A 202 5.33 -25.98 -3.83
N GLY A 203 5.63 -26.18 -5.12
CA GLY A 203 6.45 -27.30 -5.59
C GLY A 203 5.77 -28.64 -5.32
N LEU A 204 6.36 -29.47 -4.45
CA LEU A 204 5.83 -30.78 -4.06
C LEU A 204 5.12 -30.77 -2.70
N ILE A 205 5.05 -29.61 -2.03
CA ILE A 205 4.49 -29.47 -0.68
C ILE A 205 3.08 -28.88 -0.78
N GLU A 206 2.14 -29.50 -0.07
CA GLU A 206 0.80 -28.97 0.17
C GLU A 206 0.73 -28.31 1.55
N VAL A 207 0.26 -27.08 1.58
CA VAL A 207 0.05 -26.32 2.82
C VAL A 207 -1.40 -25.95 2.97
N TYR A 208 -1.93 -26.21 4.17
CA TYR A 208 -3.25 -25.78 4.58
C TYR A 208 -3.11 -24.54 5.45
N THR A 209 -3.81 -23.48 5.08
CA THR A 209 -3.90 -22.25 5.86
C THR A 209 -5.36 -21.86 6.02
N SER A 210 -5.63 -20.96 6.94
CA SER A 210 -6.90 -20.23 7.01
C SER A 210 -6.58 -18.75 7.24
N CYS A 211 -7.61 -17.93 7.34
CA CYS A 211 -7.46 -16.58 7.81
C CYS A 211 -8.51 -16.24 8.86
N SER A 212 -8.16 -15.30 9.71
CA SER A 212 -9.12 -14.59 10.56
C SER A 212 -9.46 -13.27 9.90
N VAL A 213 -10.74 -12.91 9.90
CA VAL A 213 -11.26 -11.79 9.12
C VAL A 213 -12.05 -10.82 10.00
N GLY A 214 -11.82 -9.53 9.83
CA GLY A 214 -12.55 -8.46 10.51
C GLY A 214 -13.14 -7.49 9.50
N ILE A 215 -14.38 -7.07 9.74
CA ILE A 215 -15.15 -6.24 8.81
C ILE A 215 -15.53 -4.93 9.50
N SER A 216 -15.34 -3.81 8.82
CA SER A 216 -15.77 -2.48 9.27
C SER A 216 -16.36 -1.65 8.13
N LEU A 217 -17.28 -0.73 8.45
CA LEU A 217 -17.96 0.11 7.47
C LEU A 217 -17.95 1.57 7.88
N SER A 218 -17.74 2.48 6.94
CA SER A 218 -18.02 3.91 7.08
C SER A 218 -19.40 4.23 6.49
N PRO A 219 -20.22 5.09 7.13
CA PRO A 219 -19.93 5.84 8.37
C PRO A 219 -20.25 5.09 9.68
N GLU A 220 -20.82 3.88 9.61
CA GLU A 220 -21.43 3.17 10.74
C GLU A 220 -20.44 2.86 11.88
N HIS A 221 -19.23 2.46 11.53
CA HIS A 221 -18.16 2.11 12.45
C HIS A 221 -17.05 3.17 12.47
N GLY A 222 -17.25 4.35 11.87
CA GLY A 222 -16.24 5.41 11.83
C GLY A 222 -16.28 6.23 10.55
N SER A 223 -15.76 7.46 10.62
CA SER A 223 -15.83 8.44 9.53
C SER A 223 -14.49 8.72 8.83
N ASP A 224 -13.41 8.07 9.26
CA ASP A 224 -12.06 8.24 8.70
C ASP A 224 -11.36 6.89 8.52
N SER A 225 -10.37 6.84 7.62
CA SER A 225 -9.65 5.61 7.28
C SER A 225 -8.99 4.95 8.50
N ALA A 226 -8.33 5.73 9.36
CA ALA A 226 -7.61 5.20 10.51
C ALA A 226 -8.58 4.51 11.49
N THR A 227 -9.75 5.13 11.75
CA THR A 227 -10.78 4.55 12.61
C THR A 227 -11.35 3.26 12.04
N ILE A 228 -11.78 3.24 10.76
CA ILE A 228 -12.41 2.03 10.22
C ILE A 228 -11.41 0.88 10.03
N ILE A 229 -10.15 1.16 9.71
CA ILE A 229 -9.09 0.15 9.64
C ILE A 229 -8.85 -0.44 11.03
N ARG A 230 -8.71 0.40 12.05
CA ARG A 230 -8.52 -0.05 13.45
C ARG A 230 -9.68 -0.91 13.93
N HIS A 231 -10.92 -0.53 13.62
CA HIS A 231 -12.09 -1.31 13.99
C HIS A 231 -12.18 -2.64 13.24
N ALA A 232 -11.77 -2.69 11.96
CA ALA A 232 -11.65 -3.95 11.23
C ALA A 232 -10.57 -4.86 11.86
N ASP A 233 -9.43 -4.29 12.27
CA ASP A 233 -8.38 -5.02 13.00
C ASP A 233 -8.88 -5.58 14.34
N THR A 234 -9.57 -4.77 15.16
CA THR A 234 -10.21 -5.25 16.41
C THR A 234 -11.18 -6.42 16.15
N ALA A 235 -11.99 -6.34 15.10
CA ALA A 235 -12.91 -7.41 14.73
C ALA A 235 -12.17 -8.67 14.26
N MET A 236 -11.08 -8.52 13.50
CA MET A 236 -10.22 -9.63 13.06
C MET A 236 -9.57 -10.32 14.25
N TYR A 237 -9.06 -9.55 15.21
CA TYR A 237 -8.50 -10.09 16.44
C TYR A 237 -9.55 -10.87 17.25
N THR A 238 -10.78 -10.35 17.32
CA THR A 238 -11.91 -11.08 17.94
C THR A 238 -12.18 -12.41 17.22
N ALA A 239 -12.10 -12.44 15.88
CA ALA A 239 -12.22 -13.68 15.11
C ALA A 239 -11.10 -14.69 15.42
N LYS A 240 -9.85 -14.21 15.65
CA LYS A 240 -8.73 -15.06 16.08
C LYS A 240 -8.97 -15.69 17.45
N GLU A 241 -9.41 -14.90 18.43
CA GLU A 241 -9.70 -15.40 19.78
C GLU A 241 -10.90 -16.35 19.79
N GLY A 242 -11.90 -16.08 18.96
CA GLY A 242 -13.09 -16.92 18.81
C GLY A 242 -12.88 -18.27 18.11
N GLY A 243 -11.64 -18.65 17.78
CA GLY A 243 -11.31 -19.96 17.20
C GLY A 243 -10.66 -19.94 15.81
N ARG A 244 -10.39 -18.76 15.23
CA ARG A 244 -9.82 -18.57 13.88
C ARG A 244 -10.70 -19.10 12.75
N GLY A 245 -10.30 -18.88 11.49
CA GLY A 245 -11.01 -19.42 10.32
C GLY A 245 -12.45 -18.93 10.15
N GLN A 246 -12.73 -17.73 10.66
CA GLN A 246 -14.05 -17.08 10.65
C GLN A 246 -13.91 -15.58 10.41
N PHE A 247 -15.05 -14.92 10.21
CA PHE A 247 -15.12 -13.45 10.15
C PHE A 247 -15.91 -12.89 11.33
N CYS A 248 -15.61 -11.67 11.71
CA CYS A 248 -16.41 -10.88 12.65
C CYS A 248 -16.65 -9.48 12.07
N VAL A 249 -17.87 -8.97 12.24
CA VAL A 249 -18.18 -7.56 11.96
C VAL A 249 -17.93 -6.77 13.24
N PHE A 250 -17.24 -5.64 13.12
CA PHE A 250 -16.96 -4.78 14.25
C PHE A 250 -18.25 -4.37 14.96
N THR A 251 -18.23 -4.44 16.29
CA THR A 251 -19.22 -3.79 17.14
C THR A 251 -18.51 -2.99 18.23
N PRO A 252 -19.08 -1.89 18.73
CA PRO A 252 -18.44 -1.05 19.76
C PRO A 252 -18.00 -1.81 21.02
N GLU A 253 -18.71 -2.89 21.39
CA GLU A 253 -18.41 -3.74 22.55
C GLU A 253 -17.08 -4.48 22.41
N MET A 254 -16.60 -4.71 21.18
CA MET A 254 -15.31 -5.37 20.94
C MET A 254 -14.13 -4.54 21.46
N ASN A 255 -14.20 -3.20 21.34
CA ASN A 255 -13.16 -2.32 21.87
C ASN A 255 -13.04 -2.43 23.40
N GLN A 256 -14.17 -2.63 24.08
CA GLN A 256 -14.19 -2.78 25.53
C GLN A 256 -13.51 -4.08 25.98
N ARG A 257 -13.76 -5.19 25.27
CA ARG A 257 -13.09 -6.47 25.56
C ARG A 257 -11.57 -6.41 25.37
N VAL A 258 -11.10 -5.77 24.30
CA VAL A 258 -9.66 -5.60 24.06
C VAL A 258 -9.02 -4.78 25.19
N PHE A 259 -9.68 -3.71 25.65
CA PHE A 259 -9.21 -2.91 26.78
C PHE A 259 -9.19 -3.69 28.09
N GLU A 260 -10.26 -4.45 28.38
CA GLU A 260 -10.36 -5.31 29.57
C GLU A 260 -9.27 -6.39 29.58
N TYR A 261 -8.96 -6.99 28.42
CA TYR A 261 -7.89 -7.97 28.30
C TYR A 261 -6.51 -7.37 28.56
N LEU A 262 -6.19 -6.21 27.96
CA LEU A 262 -4.93 -5.50 28.20
C LEU A 262 -4.78 -5.06 29.66
N TRP A 263 -5.87 -4.59 30.27
CA TRP A 263 -5.92 -4.24 31.67
C TRP A 263 -5.67 -5.46 32.56
N LEU A 264 -6.29 -6.60 32.24
CA LEU A 264 -6.13 -7.86 32.98
C LEU A 264 -4.70 -8.42 32.83
N ASP A 265 -4.14 -8.48 31.61
CA ASP A 265 -2.77 -8.96 31.39
C ASP A 265 -1.75 -8.09 32.14
N THR A 266 -1.91 -6.76 32.07
CA THR A 266 -1.05 -5.83 32.80
C THR A 266 -1.13 -6.05 34.31
N ASN A 267 -2.33 -6.25 34.86
CA ASN A 267 -2.51 -6.47 36.28
C ASN A 267 -2.06 -7.86 36.74
N LEU A 268 -2.24 -8.89 35.91
CA LEU A 268 -1.71 -10.24 36.17
C LEU A 268 -0.17 -10.23 36.18
N ARG A 269 0.48 -9.55 35.23
CA ARG A 269 1.94 -9.39 35.23
C ARG A 269 2.43 -8.65 36.48
N LYS A 270 1.79 -7.54 36.84
CA LYS A 270 2.11 -6.80 38.09
C LYS A 270 1.89 -7.64 39.34
N ALA A 271 0.81 -8.43 39.38
CA ALA A 271 0.52 -9.32 40.50
C ALA A 271 1.56 -10.46 40.59
N LEU A 272 1.97 -11.05 39.47
CA LEU A 272 3.02 -12.06 39.42
C LEU A 272 4.39 -11.50 39.80
N GLU A 273 4.72 -10.27 39.40
CA GLU A 273 5.90 -9.57 39.88
C GLU A 273 5.83 -9.39 41.39
N THR A 274 4.71 -8.89 41.93
CA THR A 274 4.50 -8.69 43.37
C THR A 274 4.59 -10.00 44.16
N ILE A 275 4.01 -11.08 43.66
CA ILE A 275 4.10 -12.43 44.24
C ILE A 275 5.54 -12.95 44.17
N SER A 276 6.26 -12.70 43.07
CA SER A 276 7.69 -13.05 42.93
C SER A 276 8.56 -12.33 43.97
N TRP A 277 8.28 -11.06 44.27
CA TRP A 277 8.93 -10.32 45.37
C TRP A 277 8.62 -10.96 46.74
N LEU A 278 7.38 -11.35 47.00
CA LEU A 278 6.96 -12.06 48.23
C LEU A 278 7.66 -13.42 48.39
N PHE A 279 7.81 -14.21 47.32
CA PHE A 279 8.52 -15.50 47.36
C PHE A 279 10.04 -15.33 47.49
N THR A 280 10.63 -14.27 46.93
CA THR A 280 12.07 -14.00 47.03
C THR A 280 12.46 -13.56 48.43
N ILE A 281 11.60 -12.80 49.13
CA ILE A 281 11.81 -12.42 50.54
C ILE A 281 11.78 -13.67 51.45
N ASN A 282 11.05 -14.72 51.09
CA ASN A 282 10.89 -15.91 51.93
C ASN A 282 12.01 -16.96 51.78
N ARG A 283 12.94 -16.81 50.82
CA ARG A 283 14.01 -17.81 50.55
C ARG A 283 15.39 -17.47 51.13
N LYS A 284 15.55 -16.35 51.85
CA LYS A 284 16.79 -16.04 52.57
C LYS A 284 16.52 -15.84 54.05
N SER A 285 16.45 -16.94 54.81
CA SER A 285 16.92 -17.08 56.22
C SER A 285 16.44 -18.41 56.82
N PRO A 286 17.31 -19.42 57.01
CA PRO A 286 17.05 -20.44 58.04
C PRO A 286 17.35 -19.78 59.40
N GLY A 287 16.30 -19.51 60.20
CA GLY A 287 16.49 -19.28 61.64
C GLY A 287 16.00 -17.97 62.27
N VAL A 288 15.05 -17.22 61.70
CA VAL A 288 14.41 -16.13 62.45
C VAL A 288 12.90 -16.11 62.25
N ALA A 289 12.15 -16.38 63.32
CA ALA A 289 10.73 -16.13 63.40
C ALA A 289 10.47 -14.63 63.16
N LYS A 290 9.74 -14.30 62.09
CA LYS A 290 9.20 -12.94 61.91
C LYS A 290 7.69 -13.00 61.87
N CYS A 291 7.12 -12.30 62.85
CA CYS A 291 5.71 -12.04 63.06
C CYS A 291 5.08 -11.45 61.78
N ALA A 292 4.03 -12.09 61.28
CA ALA A 292 3.20 -11.55 60.22
C ALA A 292 2.27 -10.49 60.82
N VAL A 293 2.49 -9.21 60.50
CA VAL A 293 1.50 -8.15 60.77
C VAL A 293 0.70 -7.95 59.49
N TRP A 294 -0.54 -8.42 59.49
CA TRP A 294 -1.55 -8.01 58.52
C TRP A 294 -2.04 -6.60 58.91
N LYS A 295 -1.95 -5.64 57.98
CA LYS A 295 -2.69 -4.37 58.09
C LYS A 295 -3.92 -4.46 57.19
N HIS A 296 -5.07 -4.09 57.76
CA HIS A 296 -6.37 -3.92 57.10
C HIS A 296 -6.32 -2.92 55.96
#